data_AF-A0A0C9QZN1-F1
#
_entry.id   AF-A0A0C9QZN1-F1
#
_cell.length_a   1.000
_cell.length_b   1.000
_cell.length_c   1.000
_cell.angle_alpha   90.00
_cell.angle_beta   90.00
_cell.angle_gamma   90.00
#
_symmetry.space_group_name_H-M   'P 1'
#
loop_
_entity.id
_entity.type
_entity.pdbx_description
1 polymer ?
#
loop_
_entity_poly.entity_id
_entity_poly.type
_entity_poly.pdbx_seq_one_letter_code
_entity_poly.pdbx_strand_id
1 'polypeptide(L)'
;KPMLADSVSEALEHLVFDANEVVTYKWISRKWEIHANLAKRLLHDFVTEQRRAGRSVCSWHAVLCTSSVAVVPEAKLERCLRRWPESHTHIYAVLTSRTEDANVICLADTSSMLQDVSSVKPPEVLAKRCDPLLRAEH
;
A
#
# COMPACT_ATOMS: atom_id res chain seq x y z
N LYS A 1 -15.31 -8.90 -17.27
CA LYS A 1 -14.59 -9.80 -16.34
C LYS A 1 -15.04 -9.51 -14.91
N PRO A 2 -16.31 -9.82 -14.56
CA PRO A 2 -16.89 -9.51 -13.24
C PRO A 2 -16.23 -10.34 -12.11
N MET A 3 -15.85 -11.59 -12.40
CA MET A 3 -15.26 -12.50 -11.40
C MET A 3 -13.98 -11.99 -10.72
N LEU A 4 -13.23 -11.07 -11.34
CA LEU A 4 -12.03 -10.52 -10.72
C LEU A 4 -12.36 -9.44 -9.68
N ALA A 5 -13.41 -8.64 -9.92
CA ALA A 5 -13.78 -7.56 -9.01
C ALA A 5 -14.30 -8.14 -7.69
N ASP A 6 -15.18 -9.14 -7.76
CA ASP A 6 -15.74 -9.81 -6.58
C ASP A 6 -14.63 -10.45 -5.74
N SER A 7 -13.71 -11.20 -6.34
CA SER A 7 -12.58 -11.81 -5.62
C SER A 7 -11.62 -10.79 -5.01
N VAL A 8 -11.42 -9.63 -5.64
CA VAL A 8 -10.59 -8.56 -5.07
C VAL A 8 -11.32 -7.92 -3.88
N SER A 9 -12.62 -7.62 -4.02
CA SER A 9 -13.41 -7.01 -2.95
C SER A 9 -13.48 -7.89 -1.70
N GLU A 10 -13.70 -9.20 -1.84
CA GLU A 10 -13.68 -10.15 -0.71
C GLU A 10 -12.30 -10.18 -0.01
N ALA A 11 -11.22 -10.19 -0.78
CA ALA A 11 -9.87 -10.16 -0.22
C ALA A 11 -9.58 -8.83 0.49
N LEU A 12 -10.01 -7.70 -0.08
CA LEU A 12 -9.90 -6.38 0.55
C LEU A 12 -10.67 -6.31 1.86
N GLU A 13 -11.85 -6.91 1.91
CA GLU A 13 -12.65 -6.98 3.13
C GLU A 13 -11.89 -7.72 4.24
N HIS A 14 -11.36 -8.90 3.93
CA HIS A 14 -10.59 -9.69 4.89
C HIS A 14 -9.35 -8.92 5.38
N LEU A 15 -8.58 -8.32 4.47
CA LEU A 15 -7.35 -7.62 4.83
C LEU A 15 -7.62 -6.36 5.68
N VAL A 16 -8.61 -5.58 5.28
CA VAL A 16 -8.91 -4.30 5.94
C VAL A 16 -9.59 -4.54 7.27
N PHE A 17 -10.60 -5.41 7.34
CA PHE A 17 -11.42 -5.56 8.55
C PHE A 17 -10.95 -6.67 9.48
N ASP A 18 -10.51 -7.83 8.95
CA ASP A 18 -10.13 -8.97 9.80
C ASP A 18 -8.64 -8.89 10.18
N ALA A 19 -7.77 -8.64 9.19
CA ALA A 19 -6.32 -8.53 9.41
C ALA A 19 -5.87 -7.13 9.86
N ASN A 20 -6.76 -6.12 9.78
CA ASN A 20 -6.48 -4.74 10.14
C ASN A 20 -5.26 -4.15 9.39
N GLU A 21 -5.06 -4.58 8.14
CA GLU A 21 -3.96 -4.14 7.30
C GLU A 21 -4.28 -2.83 6.56
N VAL A 22 -3.23 -2.09 6.22
CA VAL A 22 -3.32 -0.93 5.34
C VAL A 22 -3.09 -1.38 3.91
N VAL A 23 -4.12 -1.23 3.08
CA VAL A 23 -4.06 -1.68 1.69
C VAL A 23 -3.88 -0.50 0.75
N THR A 24 -2.80 -0.50 -0.03
CA THR A 24 -2.50 0.55 -1.03
C THR A 24 -2.83 0.09 -2.45
N TYR A 25 -3.06 1.02 -3.37
CA TYR A 25 -3.31 0.65 -4.77
C TYR A 25 -2.11 -0.07 -5.40
N LYS A 26 -0.88 0.22 -4.91
CA LYS A 26 0.33 -0.47 -5.37
C LYS A 26 0.33 -1.92 -4.93
N TRP A 27 -0.06 -2.19 -3.68
CA TRP A 27 -0.19 -3.55 -3.17
C TRP A 27 -1.19 -4.37 -4.01
N ILE A 28 -2.38 -3.82 -4.29
CA ILE A 28 -3.39 -4.49 -5.14
C ILE A 28 -2.86 -4.71 -6.56
N SER A 29 -2.24 -3.69 -7.15
CA SER A 29 -1.68 -3.78 -8.50
C SER A 29 -0.67 -4.91 -8.63
N ARG A 30 0.18 -5.12 -7.62
CA ARG A 30 1.14 -6.23 -7.57
C ARG A 30 0.47 -7.57 -7.31
N LYS A 31 -0.39 -7.65 -6.28
CA LYS A 31 -0.99 -8.90 -5.82
C LYS A 31 -1.84 -9.59 -6.91
N TRP A 32 -2.51 -8.83 -7.76
CA TRP A 32 -3.33 -9.36 -8.86
C TRP A 32 -2.77 -9.07 -10.26
N GLU A 33 -1.53 -8.56 -10.36
CA GLU A 33 -0.88 -8.22 -11.63
C GLU A 33 -1.76 -7.35 -12.56
N ILE A 34 -2.47 -6.40 -11.96
CA ILE A 34 -3.37 -5.49 -12.66
C ILE A 34 -2.76 -4.09 -12.81
N HIS A 35 -3.17 -3.37 -13.85
CA HIS A 35 -2.75 -1.99 -14.07
C HIS A 35 -3.17 -1.08 -12.90
N ALA A 36 -2.30 -0.13 -12.52
CA ALA A 36 -2.52 0.77 -11.39
C ALA A 36 -3.86 1.51 -11.45
N ASN A 37 -4.32 1.93 -12.64
CA ASN A 37 -5.63 2.59 -12.77
C ASN A 37 -6.82 1.67 -12.53
N LEU A 38 -6.68 0.36 -12.78
CA LEU A 38 -7.71 -0.61 -12.37
C LEU A 38 -7.70 -0.80 -10.86
N ALA A 39 -6.53 -0.93 -10.23
CA ALA A 39 -6.41 -1.02 -8.78
C ALA A 39 -7.01 0.20 -8.05
N LYS A 40 -6.78 1.41 -8.57
CA LYS A 40 -7.39 2.65 -8.05
C LYS A 40 -8.91 2.63 -8.12
N ARG A 41 -9.48 2.14 -9.23
CA ARG A 41 -10.94 2.00 -9.39
C ARG A 41 -11.50 0.99 -8.41
N LEU A 42 -10.86 -0.18 -8.27
CA LEU A 42 -11.28 -1.21 -7.32
C LEU A 42 -11.27 -0.70 -5.87
N LEU A 43 -10.26 0.06 -5.47
CA LEU A 43 -10.22 0.71 -4.15
C LEU A 43 -11.37 1.71 -3.95
N HIS A 44 -11.65 2.50 -4.98
CA HIS A 44 -12.75 3.46 -4.95
C HIS A 44 -14.11 2.77 -4.80
N ASP A 45 -14.33 1.72 -5.59
CA ASP A 45 -15.57 0.95 -5.59
C ASP A 45 -15.75 0.25 -4.23
N PHE A 46 -14.69 -0.39 -3.72
CA PHE A 46 -14.66 -0.99 -2.38
C PHE A 46 -15.05 0.02 -1.30
N VAL A 47 -14.38 1.18 -1.22
CA VAL A 47 -14.69 2.19 -0.20
C VAL A 47 -16.13 2.68 -0.32
N THR A 48 -16.62 2.85 -1.55
CA THR A 48 -18.00 3.27 -1.81
C THR A 48 -19.01 2.23 -1.32
N GLU A 49 -18.77 0.95 -1.61
CA GLU A 49 -19.62 -0.16 -1.18
C GLU A 49 -19.61 -0.36 0.33
N GLN A 50 -18.44 -0.31 0.97
CA GLN A 50 -18.32 -0.44 2.42
C GLN A 50 -19.02 0.72 3.16
N ARG A 51 -18.93 1.94 2.64
CA ARG A 51 -19.67 3.10 3.17
C ARG A 51 -21.18 2.94 3.00
N ARG A 52 -21.63 2.45 1.85
CA ARG A 52 -23.05 2.13 1.62
C ARG A 52 -23.57 1.06 2.58
N ALA A 53 -22.73 0.10 2.93
CA ALA A 53 -23.03 -0.94 3.93
C ALA A 53 -22.92 -0.43 5.39
N GLY A 54 -22.58 0.84 5.63
CA GLY A 54 -22.48 1.42 6.96
C GLY A 54 -21.23 1.02 7.74
N ARG A 55 -20.21 0.46 7.07
CA ARG A 55 -18.96 0.06 7.71
C ARG A 55 -18.01 1.26 7.86
N SER A 56 -17.28 1.27 8.97
CA SER A 56 -16.27 2.29 9.26
C SER A 56 -14.99 1.99 8.48
N VAL A 57 -14.79 2.73 7.37
CA VAL A 57 -13.60 2.65 6.53
C VAL A 57 -12.99 4.04 6.34
N CYS A 58 -11.68 4.14 6.59
CA CYS A 58 -10.90 5.35 6.40
C CYS A 58 -10.09 5.25 5.10
N SER A 59 -9.92 6.38 4.41
CA SER A 59 -9.12 6.46 3.20
C SER A 59 -8.04 7.54 3.27
N TRP A 60 -6.93 7.26 2.62
CA TRP A 60 -5.90 8.25 2.28
C TRP A 60 -5.95 8.54 0.79
N HIS A 61 -5.68 9.78 0.42
CA HIS A 61 -5.81 10.28 -0.94
C HIS A 61 -4.49 10.82 -1.44
N ALA A 62 -4.15 10.48 -2.68
CA ALA A 62 -3.07 11.14 -3.41
C ALA A 62 -3.67 12.32 -4.19
N VAL A 63 -3.14 13.50 -3.94
CA VAL A 63 -3.51 14.77 -4.58
C VAL A 63 -2.34 15.21 -5.46
N LEU A 64 -2.59 15.32 -6.76
CA LEU A 64 -1.61 15.84 -7.72
C LEU A 64 -1.65 17.37 -7.68
N CYS A 65 -0.69 17.97 -6.97
CA CYS A 65 -0.45 19.41 -7.00
C CYS A 65 0.39 19.77 -8.24
N THR A 66 0.51 21.07 -8.53
CA THR A 66 1.19 21.62 -9.72
C THR A 66 2.60 21.07 -9.98
N SER A 67 3.37 20.74 -8.94
CA SER A 67 4.73 20.21 -9.07
C SER A 67 5.03 19.00 -8.19
N SER A 68 4.05 18.49 -7.44
CA SER A 68 4.27 17.43 -6.45
C SER A 68 3.00 16.61 -6.21
N VAL A 69 3.16 15.36 -5.77
CA VAL A 69 2.04 14.55 -5.27
C VAL A 69 2.06 14.57 -3.74
N ALA A 70 0.94 14.94 -3.13
CA ALA A 70 0.75 14.88 -1.69
C ALA A 70 -0.16 13.71 -1.33
N VAL A 71 0.26 12.86 -0.39
CA VAL A 71 -0.56 11.78 0.17
C VAL A 71 -1.11 12.25 1.51
N VAL A 72 -2.42 12.38 1.62
CA VAL A 72 -3.09 13.02 2.77
C VAL A 72 -4.25 12.17 3.29
N PRO A 73 -4.54 12.21 4.60
CA PRO A 73 -5.73 11.57 5.13
C PRO A 73 -6.99 12.31 4.66
N GLU A 74 -8.13 11.61 4.61
CA GLU A 74 -9.42 12.16 4.19
C GLU A 74 -9.78 13.48 4.90
N ALA A 75 -9.49 13.60 6.20
CA ALA A 75 -9.76 14.80 6.98
C ALA A 75 -9.03 16.07 6.46
N LYS A 76 -7.94 15.92 5.71
CA LYS A 76 -7.16 17.02 5.12
C LYS A 76 -7.44 17.24 3.63
N LEU A 77 -8.22 16.35 3.00
CA LEU A 77 -8.45 16.36 1.56
C LEU A 77 -9.09 17.67 1.08
N GLU A 78 -10.18 18.11 1.72
CA GLU A 78 -10.87 19.34 1.31
C GLU A 78 -9.95 20.58 1.39
N ARG A 79 -9.09 20.64 2.40
CA ARG A 79 -8.13 21.74 2.55
C ARG A 79 -7.12 21.73 1.41
N CYS A 80 -6.67 20.56 0.96
CA CYS A 80 -5.79 20.43 -0.20
C CYS A 80 -6.51 20.85 -1.49
N LEU A 81 -7.74 20.38 -1.71
CA LEU A 81 -8.50 20.74 -2.91
C LEU A 81 -8.81 22.24 -2.99
N ARG A 82 -9.07 22.90 -1.86
CA ARG A 82 -9.21 24.37 -1.83
C ARG A 82 -7.93 25.11 -2.22
N ARG A 83 -6.77 24.54 -1.92
CA ARG A 83 -5.46 25.12 -2.26
C ARG A 83 -5.08 24.86 -3.71
N TRP A 84 -5.53 23.75 -4.28
CA TRP A 84 -5.28 23.38 -5.68
C TRP A 84 -6.58 22.86 -6.32
N PRO A 85 -7.43 23.74 -6.86
CA PRO A 85 -8.76 23.36 -7.36
C PRO A 85 -8.71 22.50 -8.62
N GLU A 86 -7.66 22.62 -9.43
CA GLU A 86 -7.46 21.84 -10.66
C GLU A 86 -6.70 20.52 -10.41
N SER A 87 -6.51 20.13 -9.15
CA SER A 87 -5.79 18.91 -8.80
C SER A 87 -6.61 17.65 -9.05
N HIS A 88 -5.96 16.66 -9.66
CA HIS A 88 -6.50 15.31 -9.73
C HIS A 88 -6.28 14.57 -8.40
N THR A 89 -7.29 13.82 -7.97
CA THR A 89 -7.23 13.03 -6.74
C THR A 89 -7.67 11.59 -6.97
N HIS A 90 -7.10 10.67 -6.19
CA HIS A 90 -7.55 9.28 -6.12
C HIS A 90 -7.25 8.69 -4.75
N ILE A 91 -7.94 7.60 -4.41
CA ILE A 91 -7.65 6.84 -3.18
C ILE A 91 -6.28 6.17 -3.33
N TYR A 92 -5.39 6.48 -2.39
CA TYR A 92 -4.07 5.92 -2.30
C TYR A 92 -4.07 4.63 -1.47
N ALA A 93 -4.70 4.69 -0.30
CA ALA A 93 -4.75 3.59 0.66
C ALA A 93 -6.06 3.57 1.45
N VAL A 94 -6.39 2.40 1.97
CA VAL A 94 -7.59 2.12 2.77
C VAL A 94 -7.21 1.37 4.04
N LEU A 95 -7.88 1.70 5.14
CA LEU A 95 -7.67 1.15 6.47
C LEU A 95 -8.91 1.39 7.35
N THR A 96 -9.01 0.69 8.47
CA THR A 96 -10.12 0.84 9.44
C THR A 96 -9.91 2.01 10.40
N SER A 97 -8.66 2.26 10.79
CA SER A 97 -8.29 3.27 11.79
C SER A 97 -8.08 4.65 11.17
N ARG A 98 -8.55 5.70 11.85
CA ARG A 98 -8.30 7.09 11.47
C ARG A 98 -6.91 7.51 11.97
N THR A 99 -5.85 7.05 11.29
CA THR A 99 -4.49 7.54 11.54
C THR A 99 -4.15 8.73 10.65
N GLU A 100 -3.37 9.67 11.18
CA GLU A 100 -2.74 10.76 10.42
C GLU A 100 -1.24 10.54 10.23
N ASP A 101 -0.70 9.42 10.72
CA ASP A 101 0.71 9.10 10.60
C ASP A 101 1.02 8.52 9.21
N ALA A 102 1.77 9.30 8.41
CA ALA A 102 2.20 8.89 7.07
C ALA A 102 3.16 7.70 7.10
N ASN A 103 3.83 7.42 8.23
CA ASN A 103 4.71 6.26 8.36
C ASN A 103 3.94 4.95 8.17
N VAL A 104 2.69 4.88 8.60
CA VAL A 104 1.84 3.69 8.42
C VAL A 104 1.66 3.37 6.93
N ILE A 105 1.48 4.42 6.11
CA ILE A 105 1.33 4.27 4.66
C ILE A 105 2.65 3.88 4.00
N CYS A 106 3.76 4.46 4.46
CA CYS A 106 5.10 4.12 3.98
C CYS A 106 5.48 2.67 4.30
N LEU A 107 5.15 2.19 5.49
CA LEU A 107 5.38 0.82 5.92
C LEU A 107 4.56 -0.18 5.09
N ALA A 108 3.31 0.15 4.75
CA ALA A 108 2.50 -0.71 3.88
C ALA A 108 3.13 -0.91 2.49
N ASP A 109 3.68 0.16 1.90
CA ASP A 109 4.35 0.09 0.59
C ASP A 109 5.68 -0.68 0.64
N THR A 110 6.44 -0.55 1.73
CA THR A 110 7.73 -1.24 1.91
C THR A 110 7.56 -2.71 2.29
N SER A 111 6.60 -3.04 3.15
CA SER A 111 6.22 -4.42 3.46
C SER A 111 5.78 -5.17 2.20
N SER A 112 5.01 -4.51 1.33
CA SER A 112 4.66 -5.05 0.01
C SER A 112 5.88 -5.39 -0.85
N MET A 113 7.00 -4.67 -0.72
CA MET A 113 8.22 -4.94 -1.48
C MET A 113 9.04 -6.10 -0.87
N LEU A 114 8.92 -6.33 0.44
CA LEU A 114 9.68 -7.37 1.15
C LEU A 114 9.07 -8.77 1.00
N GLN A 115 7.78 -8.89 0.70
CA GLN A 115 7.17 -10.19 0.40
C GLN A 115 7.70 -10.80 -0.91
N ASP A 116 8.30 -10.01 -1.81
CA ASP A 116 8.93 -10.51 -3.04
C ASP A 116 10.33 -11.13 -2.79
N VAL A 117 11.04 -10.75 -1.72
CA VAL A 117 12.41 -11.24 -1.46
C VAL A 117 12.48 -12.52 -0.64
N SER A 118 11.39 -12.97 -0.03
CA SER A 118 11.36 -14.24 0.71
C SER A 118 11.24 -15.49 -0.19
N SER A 119 11.02 -15.31 -1.50
CA SER A 119 10.99 -16.39 -2.50
C SER A 119 12.31 -16.58 -3.25
N VAL A 120 13.38 -15.88 -2.84
CA VAL A 120 14.72 -16.12 -3.38
C VAL A 120 15.41 -17.12 -2.46
N LYS A 121 15.57 -18.37 -2.93
CA LYS A 121 16.53 -19.32 -2.33
C LYS A 121 17.84 -18.57 -2.09
N PRO A 122 18.44 -18.68 -0.89
CA PRO A 122 19.69 -17.99 -0.61
C PRO A 122 20.71 -18.36 -1.70
N PRO A 123 21.37 -17.40 -2.36
CA PRO A 123 22.46 -17.72 -3.26
C PRO A 123 23.56 -18.41 -2.46
N GLU A 124 23.78 -19.68 -2.78
CA GLU A 124 24.82 -20.54 -2.22
C GLU A 124 26.19 -20.13 -2.76
N VAL A 125 26.61 -18.87 -2.61
CA VAL A 125 27.99 -18.47 -2.91
C VAL A 125 28.37 -17.24 -2.08
N LEU A 126 28.88 -17.46 -0.87
CA LEU A 126 30.12 -16.81 -0.41
C LEU A 126 30.66 -17.45 0.88
N ALA A 127 30.83 -18.77 0.88
CA ALA A 127 31.79 -19.38 1.79
C ALA A 127 33.19 -19.16 1.22
N LYS A 128 33.88 -18.10 1.68
CA LYS A 128 35.35 -17.99 1.77
C LYS A 128 35.77 -16.57 2.18
N ARG A 129 36.00 -16.40 3.48
CA ARG A 129 37.24 -15.88 4.10
C ARG A 129 36.93 -15.33 5.50
N CYS A 130 36.96 -16.23 6.47
CA CYS A 130 37.53 -15.90 7.76
C CYS A 130 38.80 -16.76 7.86
N ASP A 131 39.96 -16.13 7.69
CA ASP A 131 41.22 -16.65 8.19
C ASP A 131 41.63 -15.77 9.37
N PRO A 132 41.32 -16.16 10.61
CA PRO A 132 41.99 -15.64 11.78
C PRO A 132 42.81 -16.78 12.38
N LEU A 133 44.08 -16.90 12.00
CA LEU A 133 45.17 -17.37 12.85
C LEU A 133 46.40 -17.63 11.96
N LEU A 134 47.48 -16.89 12.20
CA LEU A 134 48.83 -17.41 12.46
C LEU A 134 49.84 -16.26 12.35
N ARG A 135 50.22 -15.72 13.50
CA ARG A 135 51.64 -15.54 13.85
C ARG A 135 51.79 -15.31 15.34
N ALA A 136 51.86 -16.42 16.06
CA ALA A 136 52.63 -16.53 17.27
C ALA A 136 53.87 -17.39 16.94
N GLU A 137 54.98 -17.05 17.61
CA GLU A 137 56.16 -17.89 17.89
C GLU A 137 57.28 -17.91 16.83
N HIS A 138 58.32 -17.08 17.00
CA HIS A 138 59.55 -17.37 17.75
C HIS A 138 60.59 -16.26 17.53
#